data_AF-A0A1B8UMD8-F1
#
_entry.id   AF-A0A1B8UMD8-F1
#
_cell.length_a   1.000
_cell.length_b   1.000
_cell.length_c   1.000
_cell.angle_alpha   90.00
_cell.angle_beta   90.00
_cell.angle_gamma   90.00
#
_symmetry.space_group_name_H-M   'P 1'
#
loop_
_entity.id
_entity.type
_entity.pdbx_description
1 polymer ?
#
loop_
_entity_poly.entity_id
_entity_poly.type
_entity_poly.pdbx_seq_one_letter_code
_entity_poly.pdbx_strand_id
1 'polypeptide(L)'
;MKRKVDQKDVGAETSVGIECNENNESNESNESNEAIEVTDPYLISIVNALEQLTESWSAKLKNGGIKLQFAVQIGSSLSVIQQEWLMEFLQDFHVRDQEMSKVLHAFATEIPEWATRQIIQLFRKAERVKAVLIARNDVMDQLEQRMRQMEYDFWQGMLPTDENELEHVLSTWQRELVAWEEEASRERNTYNRTYGDSSRSTMKPPSAAKDLTFHTLIGVPEEADAKQVRKQSRKLLRVLHPDHGGSAYLFTWVKEAYDTYQASRIRRESPTAR
;
A
#
# COMPACT_ATOMS: atom_id res chain seq x y z
N MET A 1 4.83 -7.91 80.57
CA MET A 1 5.84 -7.71 79.50
C MET A 1 5.08 -7.66 78.19
N LYS A 2 4.88 -6.47 77.59
CA LYS A 2 5.73 -5.87 76.53
C LYS A 2 5.55 -6.64 75.21
N ARG A 3 5.03 -6.10 74.09
CA ARG A 3 4.88 -4.71 73.62
C ARG A 3 3.77 -4.63 72.55
N LYS A 4 3.02 -3.51 72.58
CA LYS A 4 2.40 -2.87 71.41
C LYS A 4 3.49 -2.48 70.41
N VAL A 5 3.21 -2.61 69.11
CA VAL A 5 3.84 -1.77 68.09
C VAL A 5 2.73 -1.32 67.14
N ASP A 6 2.48 -0.02 67.19
CA ASP A 6 1.71 0.76 66.23
C ASP A 6 2.41 0.72 64.85
N GLN A 7 1.64 0.65 63.78
CA GLN A 7 2.10 1.14 62.48
C GLN A 7 1.06 2.08 61.89
N LYS A 8 1.61 3.18 61.40
CA LYS A 8 1.06 4.52 61.24
C LYS A 8 0.89 4.76 59.75
N ASP A 9 -0.18 5.45 59.36
CA ASP A 9 -0.30 6.18 58.10
C ASP A 9 1.01 6.88 57.75
N VAL A 10 1.47 6.78 56.51
CA VAL A 10 2.03 7.90 55.73
C VAL A 10 1.83 7.58 54.24
N GLY A 11 1.02 8.40 53.56
CA GLY A 11 0.93 8.44 52.11
C GLY A 11 2.25 8.89 51.48
N ALA A 12 2.56 8.33 50.31
CA ALA A 12 3.64 8.83 49.47
C ALA A 12 2.99 9.42 48.21
N GLU A 13 2.69 10.71 48.30
CA GLU A 13 2.52 11.60 47.16
C GLU A 13 3.82 11.59 46.34
N THR A 14 3.81 11.03 45.15
CA THR A 14 4.90 11.18 44.19
C THR A 14 4.77 12.53 43.50
N SER A 15 5.41 13.55 44.07
CA SER A 15 5.63 14.84 43.42
C SER A 15 6.67 14.69 42.32
N VAL A 16 6.30 15.00 41.07
CA VAL A 16 7.22 15.07 39.93
C VAL A 16 7.83 16.46 39.91
N GLY A 17 9.12 16.56 40.24
CA GLY A 17 9.90 17.79 40.15
C GLY A 17 10.57 17.91 38.78
N ILE A 18 10.25 18.96 38.04
CA ILE A 18 10.95 19.37 36.81
C ILE A 18 11.99 20.42 37.21
N GLU A 19 13.28 20.07 37.14
CA GLU A 19 14.38 21.03 37.21
C GLU A 19 14.82 21.41 35.79
N CYS A 20 14.40 22.59 35.32
CA CYS A 20 15.03 23.26 34.19
C CYS A 20 16.04 24.27 34.76
N ASN A 21 17.32 24.06 34.46
CA ASN A 21 18.40 24.92 34.91
C ASN A 21 18.63 26.04 33.86
N GLU A 22 18.08 27.22 34.10
CA GLU A 22 18.41 28.46 33.39
C GLU A 22 18.82 29.54 34.41
N ASN A 23 20.09 29.95 34.38
CA ASN A 23 20.62 31.16 34.99
C ASN A 23 20.83 32.17 33.85
N ASN A 24 20.50 33.45 33.91
CA ASN A 24 19.85 34.29 34.91
C ASN A 24 19.49 35.64 34.22
N GLU A 25 18.62 36.42 34.88
CA GLU A 25 18.39 37.87 34.79
C GLU A 25 17.04 38.39 34.22
N SER A 26 16.09 38.45 35.16
CA SER A 26 15.17 39.57 35.47
C SER A 26 14.13 40.00 34.43
N ASN A 27 12.88 39.56 34.63
CA ASN A 27 11.80 40.47 35.03
C ASN A 27 10.52 39.74 35.45
N GLU A 28 9.79 40.39 36.35
CA GLU A 28 8.56 39.98 37.01
C GLU A 28 7.48 39.38 36.08
N SER A 29 7.09 38.14 36.36
CA SER A 29 5.68 37.72 36.38
C SER A 29 5.57 36.37 37.08
N ASN A 30 4.96 36.38 38.27
CA ASN A 30 4.45 35.18 38.93
C ASN A 30 3.29 34.63 38.08
N GLU A 31 3.60 33.86 37.04
CA GLU A 31 2.69 32.83 36.55
C GLU A 31 3.12 31.52 37.19
N SER A 32 2.33 31.09 38.16
CA SER A 32 2.34 29.74 38.67
C SER A 32 2.39 28.76 37.50
N ASN A 33 3.48 28.00 37.38
CA ASN A 33 3.47 26.72 36.66
C ASN A 33 2.44 25.83 37.36
N GLU A 34 1.17 25.97 37.01
CA GLU A 34 0.14 25.01 37.35
C GLU A 34 0.60 23.69 36.77
N ALA A 35 1.00 22.75 37.64
CA ALA A 35 1.20 21.37 37.25
C ALA A 35 -0.13 20.87 36.69
N ILE A 36 -0.24 20.81 35.37
CA ILE A 36 -1.44 20.34 34.70
C ILE A 36 -1.53 18.85 34.99
N GLU A 37 -2.38 18.48 35.96
CA GLU A 37 -2.68 17.09 36.26
C GLU A 37 -3.52 16.50 35.12
N VAL A 38 -2.84 15.82 34.20
CA VAL A 38 -3.48 15.10 33.12
C VAL A 38 -4.14 13.85 33.69
N THR A 39 -5.45 13.89 33.89
CA THR A 39 -6.26 12.79 34.44
C THR A 39 -6.79 11.83 33.39
N ASP A 40 -6.70 12.18 32.11
CA ASP A 40 -7.15 11.33 31.00
C ASP A 40 -6.11 10.23 30.69
N PRO A 41 -6.46 8.93 30.81
CA PRO A 41 -5.58 7.81 30.48
C PRO A 41 -4.97 7.88 29.07
N TYR A 42 -5.69 8.44 28.10
CA TYR A 42 -5.20 8.60 26.74
C TYR A 42 -4.10 9.65 26.67
N LEU A 43 -4.31 10.80 27.31
CA LEU A 43 -3.32 11.87 27.33
C LEU A 43 -2.08 11.48 28.15
N ILE A 44 -2.25 10.71 29.23
CA ILE A 44 -1.12 10.13 29.98
C ILE A 44 -0.25 9.27 29.05
N SER A 45 -0.86 8.42 28.20
CA SER A 45 -0.10 7.58 27.27
C SER A 45 0.70 8.40 26.25
N ILE A 46 0.15 9.53 25.79
CA ILE A 46 0.83 10.44 24.87
C ILE A 46 1.99 11.14 25.58
N VAL A 47 1.77 11.67 26.77
CA VAL A 47 2.80 12.37 27.54
C VAL A 47 3.95 11.42 27.85
N ASN A 48 3.67 10.21 28.35
CA ASN A 48 4.69 9.19 28.62
C ASN A 48 5.49 8.83 27.37
N ALA A 49 4.84 8.70 26.21
CA ALA A 49 5.54 8.45 24.95
C ALA A 49 6.46 9.61 24.57
N LEU A 50 6.03 10.86 24.77
CA LEU A 50 6.86 12.04 24.49
C LEU A 50 8.03 12.19 25.47
N GLU A 51 7.86 11.78 26.72
CA GLU A 51 8.94 11.74 27.73
C GLU A 51 10.03 10.71 27.39
N GLN A 52 9.66 9.64 26.70
CA GLN A 52 10.58 8.59 26.26
C GLN A 52 11.39 8.96 25.00
N LEU A 53 11.16 10.14 24.42
CA LEU A 53 11.93 10.61 23.28
C LEU A 53 13.33 11.06 23.67
N THR A 54 14.31 10.71 22.85
CA THR A 54 15.65 11.29 22.99
C THR A 54 15.64 12.80 22.73
N GLU A 55 16.64 13.50 23.24
CA GLU A 55 16.78 14.96 23.10
C GLU A 55 16.75 15.41 21.64
N SER A 56 17.37 14.63 20.75
CA SER A 56 17.40 14.90 19.31
C SER A 56 16.03 14.79 18.65
N TRP A 57 15.20 13.82 19.05
CA TRP A 57 13.82 13.68 18.57
C TRP A 57 12.90 14.75 19.16
N SER A 58 13.07 15.09 20.44
CA SER A 58 12.35 16.19 21.09
C SER A 58 12.64 17.54 20.40
N ALA A 59 13.90 17.81 20.07
CA ALA A 59 14.30 19.00 19.32
C ALA A 59 13.67 19.03 17.92
N LYS A 60 13.65 17.89 17.20
CA LYS A 60 12.97 17.79 15.90
C LYS A 60 11.46 18.05 15.99
N LEU A 61 10.80 17.57 17.04
CA LEU A 61 9.37 17.84 17.27
C LEU A 61 9.13 19.33 17.54
N LYS A 62 9.90 19.95 18.43
CA LYS A 62 9.80 21.38 18.76
C LYS A 62 10.02 22.28 17.55
N ASN A 63 10.95 21.91 16.68
CA ASN A 63 11.26 22.63 15.45
C ASN A 63 10.28 22.35 14.29
N GLY A 64 9.23 21.54 14.52
CA GLY A 64 8.26 21.18 13.49
C GLY A 64 8.80 20.24 12.39
N GLY A 65 9.95 19.61 12.61
CA GLY A 65 10.58 18.68 11.67
C GLY A 65 9.87 17.33 11.58
N ILE A 66 9.02 16.99 12.55
CA ILE A 66 8.18 15.80 12.54
C ILE A 66 6.76 16.09 13.05
N LYS A 67 5.81 15.25 12.62
CA LYS A 67 4.43 15.29 13.10
C LYS A 67 4.34 14.69 14.50
N LEU A 68 3.48 15.27 15.35
CA LEU A 68 3.25 14.80 16.72
C LEU A 68 2.90 13.30 16.79
N GLN A 69 2.03 12.83 15.90
CA GLN A 69 1.64 11.41 15.84
C GLN A 69 2.85 10.49 15.65
N PHE A 70 3.81 10.90 14.82
CA PHE A 70 5.01 10.11 14.56
C PHE A 70 5.97 10.15 15.76
N ALA A 71 6.09 11.30 16.42
CA ALA A 71 6.88 11.42 17.66
C ALA A 71 6.33 10.52 18.77
N VAL A 72 5.00 10.49 18.95
CA VAL A 72 4.35 9.57 19.91
C VAL A 72 4.64 8.12 19.54
N GLN A 73 4.55 7.75 18.26
CA GLN A 73 4.89 6.40 17.82
C GLN A 73 6.33 6.03 18.18
N ILE A 74 7.31 6.87 17.82
CA ILE A 74 8.73 6.65 18.13
C ILE A 74 8.93 6.39 19.63
N GLY A 75 8.43 7.29 20.47
CA GLY A 75 8.60 7.19 21.91
C GLY A 75 7.89 5.98 22.52
N SER A 76 6.74 5.58 21.96
CA SER A 76 6.00 4.41 22.44
C SER A 76 6.57 3.06 22.01
N SER A 77 7.27 3.00 20.87
CA SER A 77 7.65 1.74 20.22
C SER A 77 9.15 1.47 20.20
N LEU A 78 10.00 2.49 20.38
CA LEU A 78 11.45 2.36 20.20
C LEU A 78 12.21 2.67 21.50
N SER A 79 13.15 1.80 21.82
CA SER A 79 14.19 2.05 22.83
C SER A 79 15.12 3.20 22.40
N VAL A 80 15.87 3.77 23.34
CA VAL A 80 16.83 4.86 23.09
C VAL A 80 17.83 4.51 21.97
N ILE A 81 18.38 3.29 21.97
CA ILE A 81 19.33 2.83 20.94
C ILE A 81 18.65 2.77 19.57
N GLN A 82 17.44 2.22 19.49
CA GLN A 82 16.68 2.16 18.24
C GLN A 82 16.28 3.56 17.73
N GLN A 83 16.01 4.51 18.63
CA GLN A 83 15.73 5.89 18.27
C GLN A 83 16.94 6.58 17.64
N GLU A 84 18.14 6.34 18.16
CA GLU A 84 19.40 6.85 17.59
C GLU A 84 19.65 6.25 16.20
N TRP A 85 19.55 4.92 16.07
CA TRP A 85 19.74 4.24 14.78
C TRP A 85 18.72 4.66 13.73
N LEU A 86 17.44 4.82 14.12
CA LEU A 86 16.42 5.35 13.21
C LEU A 86 16.77 6.76 12.76
N MET A 87 17.33 7.58 13.64
CA MET A 87 17.73 8.93 13.28
C MET A 87 18.87 8.95 12.27
N GLU A 88 19.90 8.13 12.46
CA GLU A 88 21.01 7.97 11.51
C GLU A 88 20.49 7.47 10.15
N PHE A 89 19.64 6.44 10.18
CA PHE A 89 19.02 5.89 8.99
C PHE A 89 18.27 6.94 8.15
N LEU A 90 17.49 7.80 8.80
CA LEU A 90 16.72 8.84 8.12
C LEU A 90 17.57 10.01 7.60
N GLN A 91 18.81 10.16 8.07
CA GLN A 91 19.76 11.11 7.48
C GLN A 91 20.33 10.56 6.16
N ASP A 92 20.61 9.26 6.11
CA ASP A 92 21.25 8.61 4.97
C ASP A 92 20.26 8.10 3.91
N PHE A 93 19.02 7.84 4.29
CA PHE A 93 18.02 7.23 3.42
C PHE A 93 16.73 8.05 3.37
N HIS A 94 16.38 8.49 2.15
CA HIS A 94 15.15 9.23 1.93
C HIS A 94 13.91 8.31 1.97
N VAL A 95 13.09 8.48 3.01
CA VAL A 95 11.83 7.77 3.24
C VAL A 95 10.65 8.70 2.95
N ARG A 96 9.65 8.21 2.22
CA ARG A 96 8.41 8.96 1.98
C ARG A 96 7.52 8.88 3.22
N ASP A 97 6.70 9.90 3.51
CA ASP A 97 5.78 9.91 4.65
C ASP A 97 4.93 8.62 4.78
N GLN A 98 4.47 8.07 3.65
CA GLN A 98 3.64 6.85 3.59
C GLN A 98 4.38 5.58 4.00
N GLU A 99 5.71 5.60 3.98
CA GLU A 99 6.59 4.47 4.31
C GLU A 99 7.12 4.58 5.73
N MET A 100 6.93 5.72 6.39
CA MET A 100 7.52 6.01 7.68
C MET A 100 7.06 5.03 8.77
N SER A 101 5.79 4.60 8.71
CA SER A 101 5.27 3.57 9.62
C SER A 101 5.94 2.21 9.40
N LYS A 102 6.28 1.85 8.16
CA LYS A 102 7.00 0.60 7.85
C LYS A 102 8.42 0.68 8.41
N VAL A 103 9.10 1.81 8.22
CA VAL A 103 10.45 1.99 8.77
C VAL A 103 10.43 1.88 10.29
N LEU A 104 9.53 2.60 10.96
CA LEU A 104 9.41 2.53 12.42
C LEU A 104 9.14 1.10 12.92
N HIS A 105 8.25 0.36 12.25
CA HIS A 105 7.99 -1.04 12.57
C HIS A 105 9.24 -1.91 12.41
N ALA A 106 10.00 -1.75 11.31
CA ALA A 106 11.20 -2.52 11.07
C ALA A 106 12.23 -2.35 12.20
N PHE A 107 12.44 -1.11 12.65
CA PHE A 107 13.33 -0.82 13.79
C PHE A 107 12.77 -1.35 15.12
N ALA A 108 11.46 -1.29 15.33
CA ALA A 108 10.81 -1.84 16.53
C ALA A 108 10.92 -3.37 16.60
N THR A 109 10.90 -4.05 15.46
CA THR A 109 11.10 -5.50 15.34
C THR A 109 12.57 -5.91 15.16
N GLU A 110 13.51 -4.98 15.37
CA GLU A 110 14.97 -5.22 15.27
C GLU A 110 15.42 -5.77 13.91
N ILE A 111 14.72 -5.41 12.83
CA ILE A 111 15.15 -5.78 11.48
C ILE A 111 16.42 -4.98 11.14
N PRO A 112 17.48 -5.64 10.63
CA PRO A 112 18.72 -4.96 10.25
C PRO A 112 18.50 -3.82 9.25
N GLU A 113 19.35 -2.80 9.33
CA GLU A 113 19.23 -1.61 8.51
C GLU A 113 19.25 -1.93 7.00
N TRP A 114 20.17 -2.82 6.58
CA TRP A 114 20.27 -3.26 5.19
C TRP A 114 18.97 -3.90 4.70
N ALA A 115 18.33 -4.71 5.56
CA ALA A 115 17.08 -5.39 5.25
C ALA A 115 15.92 -4.40 5.19
N THR A 116 15.88 -3.42 6.10
CA THR A 116 14.91 -2.32 6.07
C THR A 116 14.99 -1.55 4.74
N ARG A 117 16.19 -1.21 4.28
CA ARG A 117 16.39 -0.55 2.96
C ARG A 117 15.83 -1.41 1.83
N GLN A 118 16.14 -2.70 1.81
CA GLN A 118 15.65 -3.62 0.78
C GLN A 118 14.13 -3.78 0.81
N ILE A 119 13.52 -3.94 1.98
CA ILE A 119 12.06 -4.06 2.15
C ILE A 119 11.34 -2.84 1.60
N ILE A 120 11.81 -1.62 1.92
CA ILE A 120 11.23 -0.38 1.37
C ILE A 120 11.38 -0.32 -0.16
N GLN A 121 12.53 -0.74 -0.69
CA GLN A 121 12.74 -0.80 -2.15
C GLN A 121 11.82 -1.84 -2.82
N LEU A 122 11.58 -2.98 -2.19
CA LEU A 122 10.67 -4.02 -2.67
C LEU A 122 9.23 -3.49 -2.71
N PHE A 123 8.75 -2.83 -1.65
CA PHE A 123 7.42 -2.22 -1.66
C PHE A 123 7.28 -1.14 -2.74
N ARG A 124 8.29 -0.27 -2.90
CA ARG A 124 8.32 0.72 -4.00
C ARG A 124 8.27 0.06 -5.37
N LYS A 125 8.98 -1.06 -5.55
CA LYS A 125 8.98 -1.82 -6.80
C LYS A 125 7.62 -2.48 -7.04
N ALA A 126 7.04 -3.10 -6.03
CA ALA A 126 5.73 -3.73 -6.09
C ALA A 126 4.63 -2.74 -6.52
N GLU A 127 4.61 -1.54 -5.93
CA GLU A 127 3.67 -0.47 -6.35
C GLU A 127 3.87 -0.03 -7.81
N ARG A 128 5.12 0.02 -8.30
CA ARG A 128 5.39 0.33 -9.71
C ARG A 128 4.89 -0.78 -10.63
N VAL A 129 5.16 -2.04 -10.29
CA VAL A 129 4.70 -3.20 -11.07
C VAL A 129 3.16 -3.25 -11.08
N LYS A 130 2.53 -2.99 -9.93
CA LYS A 130 1.08 -2.84 -9.80
C LYS A 130 0.54 -1.77 -10.73
N ALA A 131 1.14 -0.58 -10.74
CA ALA A 131 0.72 0.52 -11.62
C ALA A 131 0.80 0.17 -13.12
N VAL A 132 1.80 -0.62 -13.53
CA VAL A 132 1.94 -1.10 -14.91
C VAL A 132 0.88 -2.14 -15.26
N LEU A 133 0.47 -2.96 -14.29
CA LEU A 133 -0.47 -4.07 -14.48
C LEU A 133 -1.95 -3.67 -14.33
N ILE A 134 -2.30 -2.43 -13.95
CA ILE A 134 -3.70 -1.95 -13.77
C ILE A 134 -4.63 -2.33 -14.95
N ALA A 135 -4.11 -2.45 -16.17
CA ALA A 135 -4.90 -2.85 -17.34
C ALA A 135 -5.29 -4.35 -17.40
N ARG A 136 -4.88 -5.19 -16.42
CA ARG A 136 -5.00 -6.66 -16.46
C ARG A 136 -5.40 -7.24 -15.10
N ASN A 137 -6.69 -7.55 -14.94
CA ASN A 137 -7.27 -7.98 -13.65
C ASN A 137 -6.67 -9.27 -13.07
N ASP A 138 -6.41 -10.28 -13.89
CA ASP A 138 -6.03 -11.63 -13.43
C ASP A 138 -4.59 -11.70 -12.87
N VAL A 139 -3.63 -11.07 -13.55
CA VAL A 139 -2.25 -10.96 -13.07
C VAL A 139 -2.16 -9.98 -11.88
N MET A 140 -3.01 -8.95 -11.88
CA MET A 140 -3.13 -8.02 -10.75
C MET A 140 -3.61 -8.72 -9.49
N ASP A 141 -4.62 -9.60 -9.57
CA ASP A 141 -5.14 -10.31 -8.40
C ASP A 141 -4.06 -11.18 -7.75
N GLN A 142 -3.22 -11.86 -8.54
CA GLN A 142 -2.11 -12.66 -8.04
C GLN A 142 -1.02 -11.81 -7.38
N LEU A 143 -0.64 -10.70 -8.02
CA LEU A 143 0.32 -9.75 -7.47
C LEU A 143 -0.19 -9.16 -6.14
N GLU A 144 -1.45 -8.72 -6.10
CA GLU A 144 -2.04 -8.17 -4.88
C GLU A 144 -2.10 -9.20 -3.76
N GLN A 145 -2.49 -10.44 -4.06
CA GLN A 145 -2.51 -11.49 -3.06
C GLN A 145 -1.11 -11.74 -2.48
N ARG A 146 -0.08 -11.78 -3.33
CA ARG A 146 1.29 -11.92 -2.84
C ARG A 146 1.73 -10.72 -2.02
N MET A 147 1.46 -9.50 -2.49
CA MET A 147 1.78 -8.27 -1.77
C MET A 147 1.16 -8.27 -0.37
N ARG A 148 -0.11 -8.65 -0.26
CA ARG A 148 -0.78 -8.77 1.04
C ARG A 148 -0.10 -9.80 1.94
N GLN A 149 0.35 -10.93 1.39
CA GLN A 149 1.10 -11.91 2.18
C GLN A 149 2.44 -11.34 2.67
N MET A 150 3.20 -10.68 1.80
CA MET A 150 4.48 -10.06 2.17
C MET A 150 4.30 -8.97 3.23
N GLU A 151 3.26 -8.13 3.09
CA GLU A 151 2.92 -7.13 4.09
C GLU A 151 2.51 -7.78 5.41
N TYR A 152 1.71 -8.84 5.36
CA TYR A 152 1.31 -9.59 6.55
C TYR A 152 2.52 -10.16 7.28
N ASP A 153 3.41 -10.86 6.57
CA ASP A 153 4.61 -11.47 7.14
C ASP A 153 5.51 -10.39 7.79
N PHE A 154 5.65 -9.23 7.15
CA PHE A 154 6.38 -8.09 7.68
C PHE A 154 5.75 -7.52 8.96
N TRP A 155 4.45 -7.21 8.93
CA TRP A 155 3.76 -6.59 10.07
C TRP A 155 3.61 -7.51 11.27
N GLN A 156 3.49 -8.82 11.05
CA GLN A 156 3.42 -9.80 12.13
C GLN A 156 4.79 -10.18 12.71
N GLY A 157 5.89 -9.66 12.15
CA GLY A 157 7.24 -10.05 12.59
C GLY A 157 7.58 -11.51 12.27
N MET A 158 6.97 -12.07 11.22
CA MET A 158 7.19 -13.45 10.78
C MET A 158 8.44 -13.58 9.88
N LEU A 159 9.16 -12.48 9.65
CA LEU A 159 10.42 -12.50 8.93
C LEU A 159 11.49 -13.23 9.74
N PRO A 160 12.35 -14.03 9.08
CA PRO A 160 13.44 -14.70 9.78
C PRO A 160 14.35 -13.71 10.50
N THR A 161 14.78 -14.07 11.71
CA THR A 161 15.78 -13.30 12.46
C THR A 161 17.21 -13.63 12.03
N ASP A 162 17.43 -14.80 11.42
CA ASP A 162 18.73 -15.15 10.83
C ASP A 162 18.97 -14.34 9.57
N GLU A 163 20.12 -13.68 9.48
CA GLU A 163 20.44 -12.75 8.39
C GLU A 163 20.48 -13.46 7.02
N ASN A 164 20.97 -14.71 6.95
CA ASN A 164 21.07 -15.45 5.70
C ASN A 164 19.69 -15.90 5.22
N GLU A 165 18.85 -16.37 6.15
CA GLU A 165 17.47 -16.73 5.85
C GLU A 165 16.67 -15.51 5.42
N LEU A 166 16.85 -14.37 6.11
CA LEU A 166 16.22 -13.10 5.75
C LEU A 166 16.64 -12.65 4.35
N GLU A 167 17.94 -12.68 4.04
CA GLU A 167 18.44 -12.37 2.70
C GLU A 167 17.85 -13.31 1.64
N HIS A 168 17.70 -14.59 1.95
CA HIS A 168 17.09 -15.55 1.04
C HIS A 168 15.60 -15.25 0.78
N VAL A 169 14.85 -14.88 1.82
CA VAL A 169 13.45 -14.49 1.69
C VAL A 169 13.32 -13.22 0.84
N LEU A 170 14.09 -12.18 1.15
CA LEU A 170 14.05 -10.90 0.43
C LEU A 170 14.49 -11.05 -1.04
N SER A 171 15.54 -11.83 -1.30
CA SER A 171 15.99 -12.10 -2.67
C SER A 171 14.99 -12.93 -3.47
N THR A 172 14.22 -13.81 -2.81
CA THR A 172 13.11 -14.53 -3.44
C THR A 172 11.99 -13.57 -3.83
N TRP A 173 11.59 -12.67 -2.94
CA TRP A 173 10.59 -11.64 -3.23
C TRP A 173 11.05 -10.71 -4.36
N GLN A 174 12.34 -10.35 -4.37
CA GLN A 174 12.92 -9.55 -5.45
C GLN A 174 12.83 -10.26 -6.79
N ARG A 175 13.16 -11.56 -6.86
CA ARG A 175 13.07 -12.36 -8.08
C ARG A 175 11.63 -12.48 -8.57
N GLU A 176 10.67 -12.70 -7.67
CA GLU A 176 9.24 -12.74 -8.01
C GLU A 176 8.78 -11.41 -8.63
N LEU A 177 9.12 -10.27 -8.01
CA LEU A 177 8.78 -8.94 -8.55
C LEU A 177 9.45 -8.65 -9.90
N VAL A 178 10.70 -9.08 -10.10
CA VAL A 178 11.38 -8.97 -11.40
C VAL A 178 10.66 -9.82 -12.45
N ALA A 179 10.30 -11.06 -12.13
CA ALA A 179 9.60 -11.95 -13.05
C ALA A 179 8.25 -11.36 -13.48
N TRP A 180 7.48 -10.76 -12.56
CA TRP A 180 6.23 -10.08 -12.92
C TRP A 180 6.43 -8.82 -13.74
N GLU A 181 7.48 -8.04 -13.45
CA GLU A 181 7.84 -6.88 -14.27
C GLU A 181 8.23 -7.29 -15.70
N GLU A 182 8.99 -8.38 -15.84
CA GLU A 182 9.34 -8.94 -17.14
C GLU A 182 8.12 -9.47 -17.88
N GLU A 183 7.21 -10.18 -17.21
CA GLU A 183 5.97 -10.67 -17.81
C GLU A 183 5.10 -9.50 -18.28
N ALA A 184 4.95 -8.47 -17.44
CA ALA A 184 4.26 -7.24 -17.79
C ALA A 184 4.88 -6.53 -19.01
N SER A 185 6.21 -6.57 -19.13
CA SER A 185 6.96 -5.92 -20.21
C SER A 185 6.96 -6.73 -21.51
N ARG A 186 7.18 -8.04 -21.43
CA ARG A 186 7.18 -8.96 -22.58
C ARG A 186 5.84 -8.96 -23.27
N GLU A 187 4.75 -8.99 -22.50
CA GLU A 187 3.44 -9.02 -23.11
C GLU A 187 2.94 -7.66 -23.61
N ARG A 188 3.47 -6.53 -23.10
CA ARG A 188 3.26 -5.21 -23.72
C ARG A 188 3.88 -5.17 -25.12
N ASN A 189 5.05 -5.80 -25.29
CA ASN A 189 5.73 -5.91 -26.58
C ASN A 189 5.06 -6.93 -27.52
N THR A 190 4.54 -8.05 -27.02
CA THR A 190 3.75 -8.96 -27.86
C THR A 190 2.44 -8.32 -28.29
N TYR A 191 1.72 -7.62 -27.40
CA TYR A 191 0.46 -6.94 -27.75
C TYR A 191 0.65 -5.88 -28.84
N ASN A 192 1.71 -5.06 -28.74
CA ASN A 192 2.07 -4.11 -29.79
C ASN A 192 2.48 -4.79 -31.10
N ARG A 193 3.03 -6.01 -31.05
CA ARG A 193 3.47 -6.77 -32.22
C ARG A 193 2.33 -7.52 -32.91
N THR A 194 1.35 -8.03 -32.16
CA THR A 194 0.14 -8.67 -32.72
C THR A 194 -0.84 -7.69 -33.34
N TYR A 195 -0.70 -6.38 -33.13
CA TYR A 195 -1.48 -5.38 -33.86
C TYR A 195 -0.90 -5.05 -35.25
N GLY A 196 0.29 -5.55 -35.57
CA GLY A 196 0.95 -5.42 -36.87
C GLY A 196 1.00 -6.70 -37.70
N ASP A 197 0.78 -7.87 -37.11
CA ASP A 197 0.88 -9.15 -37.82
C ASP A 197 -0.42 -9.94 -37.75
N SER A 198 -1.10 -9.96 -38.90
CA SER A 198 -2.30 -10.73 -39.13
C SER A 198 -1.97 -12.21 -39.12
N SER A 199 -2.17 -12.87 -37.98
CA SER A 199 -2.30 -14.32 -37.91
C SER A 199 -3.26 -14.75 -36.81
N ARG A 200 -4.38 -15.34 -37.24
CA ARG A 200 -5.45 -15.97 -36.44
C ARG A 200 -4.89 -16.73 -35.23
N SER A 201 -5.02 -16.18 -34.03
CA SER A 201 -4.91 -16.97 -32.80
C SER A 201 -6.30 -17.20 -32.23
N THR A 202 -6.75 -18.45 -32.32
CA THR A 202 -7.98 -18.96 -31.74
C THR A 202 -7.85 -19.02 -30.21
N MET A 203 -8.12 -17.90 -29.53
CA MET A 203 -8.29 -17.88 -28.08
C MET A 203 -9.76 -18.19 -27.74
N LYS A 204 -9.97 -19.20 -26.90
CA LYS A 204 -11.29 -19.74 -26.56
C LYS A 204 -12.00 -18.78 -25.58
N PRO A 205 -13.26 -18.39 -25.82
CA PRO A 205 -13.99 -17.50 -24.91
C PRO A 205 -14.27 -18.15 -23.55
N PRO A 206 -14.45 -17.36 -22.48
CA PRO A 206 -14.67 -17.83 -21.12
C PRO A 206 -15.96 -18.66 -21.04
N SER A 207 -15.90 -19.77 -20.29
CA SER A 207 -16.95 -20.77 -20.16
C SER A 207 -18.26 -20.28 -19.53
N ALA A 208 -18.28 -19.07 -18.96
CA ALA A 208 -19.45 -18.45 -18.33
C ALA A 208 -20.43 -17.77 -19.31
N ALA A 209 -20.08 -17.62 -20.59
CA ALA A 209 -20.86 -16.87 -21.57
C ALA A 209 -21.63 -17.73 -22.58
N LYS A 210 -21.93 -18.99 -22.27
CA LYS A 210 -22.57 -19.91 -23.24
C LYS A 210 -23.99 -19.51 -23.66
N ASP A 211 -24.69 -18.68 -22.88
CA ASP A 211 -26.10 -18.33 -23.12
C ASP A 211 -26.37 -16.81 -23.25
N LEU A 212 -25.34 -15.97 -23.36
CA LEU A 212 -25.53 -14.53 -23.54
C LEU A 212 -25.79 -14.20 -25.02
N THR A 213 -26.96 -13.64 -25.34
CA THR A 213 -27.24 -13.14 -26.70
C THR A 213 -26.40 -11.89 -26.98
N PHE A 214 -26.04 -11.66 -28.25
CA PHE A 214 -25.23 -10.51 -28.65
C PHE A 214 -25.85 -9.17 -28.22
N HIS A 215 -27.18 -9.08 -28.24
CA HIS A 215 -27.93 -7.90 -27.80
C HIS A 215 -27.71 -7.62 -26.30
N THR A 216 -27.76 -8.66 -25.46
CA THR A 216 -27.44 -8.55 -24.03
C THR A 216 -25.99 -8.14 -23.80
N LEU A 217 -25.05 -8.67 -24.60
CA LEU A 217 -23.62 -8.33 -24.51
C LEU A 217 -23.34 -6.84 -24.75
N ILE A 218 -24.04 -6.21 -25.70
CA ILE A 218 -23.85 -4.79 -26.04
C ILE A 218 -24.80 -3.85 -25.27
N GLY A 219 -25.66 -4.39 -24.42
CA GLY A 219 -26.63 -3.64 -23.61
C GLY A 219 -27.75 -3.00 -24.44
N VAL A 220 -28.29 -3.75 -25.41
CA VAL A 220 -29.35 -3.30 -26.33
C VAL A 220 -30.48 -4.33 -26.31
N PRO A 221 -31.77 -3.93 -26.44
CA PRO A 221 -32.87 -4.89 -26.56
C PRO A 221 -32.79 -5.69 -27.87
N GLU A 222 -33.34 -6.91 -27.89
CA GLU A 222 -33.32 -7.79 -29.07
C GLU A 222 -34.08 -7.23 -30.28
N GLU A 223 -34.99 -6.29 -30.03
CA GLU A 223 -35.82 -5.60 -31.04
C GLU A 223 -35.14 -4.37 -31.65
N ALA A 224 -33.92 -4.05 -31.25
CA ALA A 224 -33.27 -2.82 -31.66
C ALA A 224 -32.91 -2.77 -33.15
N ASP A 225 -33.03 -1.58 -33.73
CA ASP A 225 -32.68 -1.34 -35.13
C ASP A 225 -31.16 -1.52 -35.36
N ALA A 226 -30.79 -1.95 -36.56
CA ALA A 226 -29.40 -2.14 -36.97
C ALA A 226 -28.54 -0.87 -36.79
N LYS A 227 -29.15 0.32 -36.91
CA LYS A 227 -28.47 1.59 -36.61
C LYS A 227 -28.14 1.74 -35.12
N GLN A 228 -29.04 1.31 -34.24
CA GLN A 228 -28.84 1.36 -32.79
C GLN A 228 -27.78 0.37 -32.34
N VAL A 229 -27.84 -0.87 -32.85
CA VAL A 229 -26.81 -1.90 -32.63
C VAL A 229 -25.44 -1.37 -33.02
N ARG A 230 -25.29 -0.84 -34.24
CA ARG A 230 -24.02 -0.30 -34.73
C ARG A 230 -23.52 0.90 -33.93
N LYS A 231 -24.41 1.79 -33.49
CA LYS A 231 -24.06 2.97 -32.67
C LYS A 231 -23.56 2.52 -31.30
N GLN A 232 -24.26 1.60 -30.65
CA GLN A 232 -23.90 1.12 -29.33
C GLN A 232 -22.62 0.28 -29.37
N SER A 233 -22.45 -0.62 -30.35
CA SER A 233 -21.20 -1.37 -30.50
C SER A 233 -19.99 -0.46 -30.71
N ARG A 234 -20.11 0.61 -31.53
CA ARG A 234 -19.02 1.59 -31.67
C ARG A 234 -18.72 2.35 -30.38
N LYS A 235 -19.77 2.75 -29.65
CA LYS A 235 -19.61 3.42 -28.35
C LYS A 235 -18.87 2.50 -27.37
N LEU A 236 -19.30 1.24 -27.29
CA LEU A 236 -18.72 0.24 -26.41
C LEU A 236 -17.27 -0.06 -26.78
N LEU A 237 -16.95 -0.27 -28.06
CA LEU A 237 -15.57 -0.46 -28.53
C LEU A 237 -14.68 0.76 -28.26
N ARG A 238 -15.21 1.98 -28.36
CA ARG A 238 -14.44 3.19 -28.02
C ARG A 238 -14.14 3.28 -26.52
N VAL A 239 -15.09 2.88 -25.67
CA VAL A 239 -14.92 2.88 -24.21
C VAL A 239 -13.97 1.77 -23.76
N LEU A 240 -14.09 0.59 -24.36
CA LEU A 240 -13.24 -0.56 -24.08
C LEU A 240 -11.88 -0.46 -24.77
N HIS A 241 -11.62 0.60 -25.54
CA HIS A 241 -10.37 0.73 -26.28
C HIS A 241 -9.18 0.82 -25.31
N PRO A 242 -8.14 -0.02 -25.47
CA PRO A 242 -7.00 -0.05 -24.56
C PRO A 242 -6.23 1.27 -24.50
N ASP A 243 -6.14 2.01 -25.61
CA ASP A 243 -5.53 3.36 -25.66
C ASP A 243 -6.25 4.40 -24.78
N HIS A 244 -7.45 4.09 -24.29
CA HIS A 244 -8.21 4.96 -23.39
C HIS A 244 -8.34 4.35 -21.99
N GLY A 245 -7.52 3.34 -21.64
CA GLY A 245 -7.58 2.63 -20.38
C GLY A 245 -8.67 1.55 -20.32
N GLY A 246 -9.22 1.16 -21.47
CA GLY A 246 -10.21 0.09 -21.57
C GLY A 246 -9.59 -1.31 -21.55
N SER A 247 -10.40 -2.33 -21.25
CA SER A 247 -9.95 -3.72 -21.24
C SER A 247 -9.78 -4.24 -22.67
N ALA A 248 -8.54 -4.51 -23.07
CA ALA A 248 -8.23 -5.11 -24.37
C ALA A 248 -8.92 -6.47 -24.57
N TYR A 249 -9.05 -7.24 -23.50
CA TYR A 249 -9.78 -8.51 -23.49
C TYR A 249 -11.26 -8.32 -23.83
N LEU A 250 -11.96 -7.41 -23.12
CA LEU A 250 -13.36 -7.11 -23.40
C LEU A 250 -13.54 -6.48 -24.79
N PHE A 251 -12.58 -5.67 -25.24
CA PHE A 251 -12.59 -5.10 -26.58
C PHE A 251 -12.56 -6.18 -27.66
N THR A 252 -11.63 -7.14 -27.57
CA THR A 252 -11.53 -8.25 -28.54
C THR A 252 -12.81 -9.08 -28.52
N TRP A 253 -13.31 -9.42 -27.33
CA TRP A 253 -14.53 -10.21 -27.19
C TRP A 253 -15.76 -9.52 -27.81
N VAL A 254 -15.96 -8.23 -27.54
CA VAL A 254 -17.06 -7.44 -28.11
C VAL A 254 -16.89 -7.26 -29.63
N LYS A 255 -15.66 -7.10 -30.12
CA LYS A 255 -15.35 -6.96 -31.55
C LYS A 255 -15.67 -8.26 -32.30
N GLU A 256 -15.22 -9.41 -31.80
CA GLU A 256 -15.51 -10.72 -32.37
C GLU A 256 -17.00 -11.02 -32.43
N ALA A 257 -17.72 -10.67 -31.35
CA ALA A 257 -19.17 -10.83 -31.30
C ALA A 257 -19.88 -9.92 -32.32
N TYR A 258 -19.41 -8.67 -32.50
CA TYR A 258 -19.94 -7.75 -33.51
C TYR A 258 -19.66 -8.23 -34.94
N ASP A 259 -18.46 -8.72 -35.23
CA ASP A 259 -18.10 -9.23 -36.55
C ASP A 259 -18.91 -10.49 -36.89
N THR A 260 -19.13 -11.37 -35.91
CA THR A 260 -20.01 -12.55 -36.04
C THR A 260 -21.46 -12.14 -36.29
N TYR A 261 -21.96 -11.14 -35.57
CA TYR A 261 -23.29 -10.58 -35.78
C TYR A 261 -23.44 -10.02 -37.20
N GLN A 262 -22.49 -9.21 -37.68
CA GLN A 262 -22.52 -8.66 -39.05
C GLN A 262 -22.47 -9.78 -40.12
N ALA A 263 -21.63 -10.79 -39.93
CA ALA A 263 -21.58 -11.93 -40.85
C ALA A 263 -22.90 -12.71 -40.88
N SER A 264 -23.55 -12.92 -39.74
CA SER A 264 -24.86 -13.56 -39.65
C SER A 264 -25.97 -12.73 -40.31
N ARG A 265 -25.90 -11.40 -40.18
CA ARG A 265 -26.83 -10.46 -40.78
C ARG A 265 -26.71 -10.44 -42.29
N ILE A 266 -25.50 -10.36 -42.83
CA ILE A 266 -25.24 -10.40 -44.28
C ILE A 266 -25.75 -11.71 -44.88
N ARG A 267 -25.59 -12.84 -44.18
CA ARG A 267 -26.15 -14.15 -44.61
C ARG A 267 -27.67 -14.18 -44.62
N ARG A 268 -28.35 -13.50 -43.69
CA ARG A 268 -29.82 -13.40 -43.63
C ARG A 268 -30.37 -12.45 -44.70
N GLU A 269 -29.62 -11.40 -45.04
CA GLU A 269 -29.98 -10.40 -46.07
C GLU A 269 -29.62 -10.86 -47.51
N SER A 270 -28.93 -12.00 -47.66
CA SER A 270 -28.59 -12.61 -48.96
C SER A 270 -29.33 -13.95 -49.15
N PRO A 271 -30.65 -13.95 -49.45
CA PRO A 271 -31.29 -15.15 -49.98
C PRO A 271 -30.69 -15.40 -51.36
N THR A 272 -30.12 -16.58 -51.53
CA THR A 272 -29.63 -17.07 -52.81
C THR A 272 -30.76 -17.02 -53.82
N ALA A 273 -30.52 -16.34 -54.94
CA ALA A 273 -31.21 -16.61 -56.19
C ALA A 273 -31.08 -18.12 -56.47
N ARG A 274 -32.21 -18.82 -56.41
CA ARG A 274 -32.45 -20.11 -57.05
C ARG A 274 -33.76 -19.99 -57.80
#